data_AF-A8TAD8-F1
#
_entry.id   AF-A8TAD8-F1
#
_cell.length_a   1.000
_cell.length_b   1.000
_cell.length_c   1.000
_cell.angle_alpha   90.00
_cell.angle_beta   90.00
_cell.angle_gamma   90.00
#
_symmetry.space_group_name_H-M   'P 1'
#
loop_
_entity.id
_entity.type
_entity.pdbx_description
1 polymer ?
#
loop_
_entity_poly.entity_id
_entity_poly.type
_entity_poly.pdbx_seq_one_letter_code
_entity_poly.pdbx_strand_id
1 'polypeptide(L)'
;ALGISEVGDLIGKRLQDVIPEEIYTRLAASDIKALQQTQPIRYIDKVSSSDGYCTWFDVVKSPFKDKASGTNGVLIMARDISERYLAEQKLEQANLELEKLSFSDGLTQVANRRRFDEQLHTLWYHHIRENLPLSIMLCDIDFFKDYNDCYGHQQGDEALIKVAAVFQRVVSRSSDCVARYGGEEFAFILPNTTTEGALKVAQRVHQQIHELGVEHRGSNTSDRLTVSIGLVSHVPCHGDAPEMGVAMADTALYQAKADGRDRTNIHPSSC
;
A
#
# COMPACT_ATOMS: atom_id res chain seq x y z
N ALA A 1 -3.06 9.02 37.50
CA ALA A 1 -3.91 9.53 36.42
C ALA A 1 -5.24 10.12 36.93
N LEU A 2 -5.95 9.48 37.88
CA LEU A 2 -7.19 10.05 38.43
C LEU A 2 -7.01 10.95 39.68
N GLY A 3 -5.79 11.04 40.23
CA GLY A 3 -5.50 11.89 41.40
C GLY A 3 -6.01 11.34 42.74
N ILE A 4 -6.49 10.09 42.78
CA ILE A 4 -7.09 9.47 43.97
C ILE A 4 -6.09 8.47 44.55
N SER A 5 -5.70 8.69 45.79
CA SER A 5 -4.61 7.95 46.45
C SER A 5 -5.04 6.62 47.08
N GLU A 6 -6.31 6.49 47.48
CA GLU A 6 -6.82 5.27 48.13
C GLU A 6 -8.08 4.72 47.45
N VAL A 7 -8.07 3.41 47.17
CA VAL A 7 -9.20 2.69 46.55
C VAL A 7 -10.43 2.66 47.47
N GLY A 8 -10.22 2.71 48.79
CA GLY A 8 -11.30 2.73 49.78
C GLY A 8 -12.23 3.94 49.68
N ASP A 9 -11.68 5.10 49.28
CA ASP A 9 -12.43 6.36 49.15
C ASP A 9 -13.37 6.41 47.94
N LEU A 10 -13.28 5.41 47.06
CA LEU A 10 -14.06 5.28 45.84
C LEU A 10 -15.29 4.38 46.02
N ILE A 11 -15.30 3.53 47.04
CA ILE A 11 -16.35 2.53 47.22
C ILE A 11 -17.65 3.23 47.62
N GLY A 12 -18.72 3.00 46.83
CA GLY A 12 -20.05 3.54 47.08
C GLY A 12 -20.32 4.95 46.53
N LYS A 13 -19.30 5.63 45.99
CA LYS A 13 -19.48 6.92 45.28
C LYS A 13 -19.82 6.68 43.82
N ARG A 14 -20.51 7.63 43.18
CA ARG A 14 -20.73 7.57 41.73
C ARG A 14 -19.45 8.02 41.02
N LEU A 15 -19.15 7.41 39.88
CA LEU A 15 -17.95 7.74 39.11
C LEU A 15 -17.88 9.23 38.75
N GLN A 16 -19.00 9.83 38.34
CA GLN A 16 -19.14 11.27 38.07
C GLN A 16 -18.79 12.18 39.26
N ASP A 17 -18.86 11.68 40.50
CA ASP A 17 -18.56 12.47 41.70
C ASP A 17 -17.07 12.45 42.05
N VAL A 18 -16.27 11.59 41.39
CA VAL A 18 -14.86 11.34 41.72
C VAL A 18 -13.90 11.59 40.57
N ILE A 19 -14.40 11.79 39.34
CA ILE A 19 -13.57 12.17 38.18
C ILE A 19 -14.11 13.45 37.53
N PRO A 20 -13.27 14.25 36.86
CA PRO A 20 -13.72 15.42 36.11
C PRO A 20 -14.83 15.12 35.11
N GLU A 21 -15.79 16.03 34.97
CA GLU A 21 -16.96 15.95 34.08
C GLU A 21 -16.57 15.60 32.63
N GLU A 22 -15.47 16.16 32.14
CA GLU A 22 -14.94 15.91 30.79
C GLU A 22 -14.50 14.45 30.60
N ILE A 23 -13.83 13.88 31.61
CA ILE A 23 -13.40 12.47 31.59
C ILE A 23 -14.63 11.56 31.72
N TYR A 24 -15.57 11.91 32.59
CA TYR A 24 -16.82 11.17 32.74
C TYR A 24 -17.62 11.11 31.45
N THR A 25 -17.84 12.25 30.80
CA THR A 25 -18.60 12.35 29.54
C THR A 25 -17.98 11.50 28.44
N ARG A 26 -16.64 11.53 28.34
CA ARG A 26 -15.87 10.72 27.38
C ARG A 26 -16.02 9.21 27.61
N LEU A 27 -16.08 8.78 28.88
CA LEU A 27 -16.20 7.36 29.23
C LEU A 27 -17.65 6.85 29.18
N ALA A 28 -18.63 7.68 29.52
CA ALA A 28 -20.03 7.30 29.68
C ALA A 28 -20.64 6.63 28.43
N ALA A 29 -20.31 7.11 27.23
CA ALA A 29 -20.82 6.52 25.98
C ALA A 29 -20.41 5.05 25.81
N SER A 30 -19.17 4.70 26.18
CA SER A 30 -18.67 3.32 26.10
C SER A 30 -19.15 2.45 27.26
N ASP A 31 -19.42 3.03 28.43
CA ASP A 31 -20.04 2.33 29.56
C ASP A 31 -21.49 1.94 29.26
N ILE A 32 -22.29 2.87 28.71
CA ILE A 32 -23.66 2.60 28.28
C ILE A 32 -23.68 1.50 27.21
N LYS A 33 -22.75 1.55 26.24
CA LYS A 33 -22.64 0.53 25.20
C LYS A 33 -22.30 -0.83 25.79
N ALA A 34 -21.40 -0.91 26.76
CA ALA A 34 -21.06 -2.17 27.44
C ALA A 34 -22.21 -2.73 28.29
N LEU A 35 -23.10 -1.89 28.82
CA LEU A 35 -24.31 -2.31 29.53
C LEU A 35 -25.41 -2.82 28.60
N GLN A 36 -25.52 -2.24 27.41
CA GLN A 36 -26.54 -2.62 26.41
C GLN A 36 -26.14 -3.86 25.61
N GLN A 37 -24.84 -4.08 25.41
CA GLN A 37 -24.30 -5.21 24.65
C GLN A 37 -23.90 -6.34 25.61
N THR A 38 -24.28 -7.58 25.32
CA THR A 38 -23.88 -8.76 26.12
C THR A 38 -22.43 -9.18 25.90
N GLN A 39 -21.66 -8.47 25.06
CA GLN A 39 -20.27 -8.77 24.74
C GLN A 39 -19.32 -7.67 25.24
N PRO A 40 -18.08 -8.03 25.65
CA PRO A 40 -17.05 -7.07 26.00
C PRO A 40 -16.69 -6.11 24.86
N ILE A 41 -16.39 -4.87 25.20
CA ILE A 41 -15.86 -3.85 24.29
C ILE A 41 -14.38 -3.67 24.61
N ARG A 42 -13.54 -3.63 23.58
CA ARG A 42 -12.10 -3.37 23.70
C ARG A 42 -11.67 -2.23 22.78
N TYR A 43 -10.87 -1.31 23.29
CA TYR A 43 -10.33 -0.18 22.51
C TYR A 43 -9.04 0.36 23.13
N ILE A 44 -8.24 1.05 22.30
CA ILE A 44 -7.07 1.79 22.77
C ILE A 44 -7.51 3.22 23.13
N ASP A 45 -7.16 3.65 24.34
CA ASP A 45 -7.44 4.98 24.85
C ASP A 45 -6.15 5.78 25.05
N LYS A 46 -6.16 7.07 24.71
CA LYS A 46 -5.04 7.97 24.96
C LYS A 46 -5.41 8.93 26.08
N VAL A 47 -4.66 8.89 27.18
CA VAL A 47 -4.84 9.78 28.32
C VAL A 47 -3.65 10.72 28.42
N SER A 48 -3.91 12.02 28.32
CA SER A 48 -2.90 13.06 28.51
C SER A 48 -2.93 13.55 29.96
N SER A 49 -1.77 13.57 30.61
CA SER A 49 -1.56 14.22 31.91
C SER A 49 -1.53 15.74 31.76
N SER A 50 -1.82 16.47 32.84
CA SER A 50 -1.62 17.92 32.96
C SER A 50 -0.18 18.34 32.62
N ASP A 51 0.77 17.44 32.89
CA ASP A 51 2.21 17.70 32.75
C ASP A 51 2.71 17.35 31.33
N GLY A 52 1.80 17.06 30.39
CA GLY A 52 2.11 16.79 28.98
C GLY A 52 2.47 15.33 28.65
N TYR A 53 2.66 14.47 29.65
CA TYR A 53 2.86 13.03 29.43
C TYR A 53 1.61 12.36 28.87
N CYS A 54 1.78 11.57 27.81
CA CYS A 54 0.69 10.78 27.22
C CYS A 54 0.86 9.31 27.60
N THR A 55 -0.20 8.69 28.12
CA THR A 55 -0.27 7.27 28.42
C THR A 55 -1.32 6.61 27.53
N TRP A 56 -0.95 5.52 26.88
CA TRP A 56 -1.85 4.71 26.06
C TRP A 56 -2.35 3.53 26.87
N PHE A 57 -3.66 3.32 26.92
CA PHE A 57 -4.31 2.21 27.62
C PHE A 57 -5.03 1.29 26.66
N ASP A 58 -4.79 -0.02 26.75
CA ASP A 58 -5.68 -1.05 26.22
C ASP A 58 -6.82 -1.26 27.22
N VAL A 59 -8.02 -0.79 26.87
CA VAL A 59 -9.19 -0.76 27.74
C VAL A 59 -10.18 -1.84 27.32
N VAL A 60 -10.58 -2.68 28.28
CA VAL A 60 -11.65 -3.66 28.14
C VAL A 60 -12.78 -3.32 29.09
N LYS A 61 -13.99 -3.17 28.55
CA LYS A 61 -15.22 -2.94 29.31
C LYS A 61 -16.15 -4.13 29.13
N SER A 62 -16.57 -4.75 30.22
CA SER A 62 -17.47 -5.91 30.20
C SER A 62 -18.71 -5.65 31.07
N PRO A 63 -19.91 -6.10 30.67
CA PRO A 63 -21.05 -6.08 31.55
C PRO A 63 -20.78 -6.96 32.76
N PHE A 64 -21.12 -6.45 33.94
CA PHE A 64 -20.99 -7.16 35.22
C PHE A 64 -22.33 -7.17 35.92
N LYS A 65 -22.66 -8.27 36.57
CA LYS A 65 -23.84 -8.38 37.43
C LYS A 65 -23.42 -8.92 38.79
N ASP A 66 -23.63 -8.12 39.83
CA ASP A 66 -23.38 -8.57 41.19
C ASP A 66 -24.43 -9.62 41.57
N LYS A 67 -23.97 -10.79 42.02
CA LYS A 67 -24.83 -11.89 42.43
C LYS A 67 -25.50 -11.65 43.79
N ALA A 68 -24.92 -10.81 44.64
CA ALA A 68 -25.46 -10.53 45.98
C ALA A 68 -26.55 -9.44 45.94
N SER A 69 -26.27 -8.31 45.30
CA SER A 69 -27.24 -7.20 45.21
C SER A 69 -28.14 -7.25 43.97
N GLY A 70 -27.79 -8.03 42.95
CA GLY A 70 -28.49 -8.04 41.65
C GLY A 70 -28.18 -6.84 40.76
N THR A 71 -27.27 -5.93 41.18
CA THR A 71 -26.93 -4.70 40.47
C THR A 71 -26.16 -4.98 39.19
N ASN A 72 -26.58 -4.34 38.09
CA ASN A 72 -25.83 -4.33 36.83
C ASN A 72 -24.79 -3.21 36.85
N GLY A 73 -23.58 -3.49 36.37
CA GLY A 73 -22.48 -2.54 36.28
C GLY A 73 -21.55 -2.86 35.11
N VAL A 74 -20.46 -2.09 35.01
CA VAL A 74 -19.42 -2.29 34.01
C VAL A 74 -18.11 -2.59 34.73
N LEU A 75 -17.48 -3.71 34.40
CA LEU A 75 -16.11 -4.00 34.80
C LEU A 75 -15.17 -3.40 33.77
N ILE A 76 -14.28 -2.51 34.21
CA ILE A 76 -13.29 -1.84 33.37
C ILE A 76 -11.90 -2.36 33.75
N MET A 77 -11.17 -2.88 32.77
CA MET A 77 -9.74 -3.17 32.87
C MET A 77 -9.00 -2.24 31.92
N ALA A 78 -7.96 -1.57 32.40
CA ALA A 78 -7.11 -0.73 31.57
C ALA A 78 -5.65 -1.13 31.80
N ARG A 79 -4.95 -1.52 30.74
CA ARG A 79 -3.53 -1.87 30.79
C ARG A 79 -2.74 -0.78 30.08
N ASP A 80 -1.72 -0.23 30.75
CA ASP A 80 -0.77 0.67 30.09
C ASP A 80 -0.01 -0.09 28.99
N ILE A 81 -0.10 0.40 27.76
CA ILE A 81 0.58 -0.13 26.58
C ILE A 81 1.52 0.91 25.97
N SER A 82 1.85 1.99 26.69
CA SER A 82 2.63 3.12 26.16
C SER A 82 3.97 2.69 25.60
N GLU A 83 4.74 1.89 26.35
CA GLU A 83 6.04 1.39 25.90
C GLU A 83 5.92 0.55 24.62
N ARG A 84 4.95 -0.39 24.60
CA ARG A 84 4.72 -1.27 23.45
C ARG A 84 4.26 -0.48 22.23
N TYR A 85 3.30 0.42 22.40
CA TYR A 85 2.76 1.25 21.32
C TYR A 85 3.84 2.15 20.72
N LEU A 86 4.65 2.79 21.56
CA LEU A 86 5.79 3.60 21.11
C LEU A 86 6.86 2.76 20.40
N ALA A 87 7.11 1.53 20.87
CA ALA A 87 8.04 0.61 20.21
C ALA A 87 7.53 0.16 18.83
N GLU A 88 6.24 -0.18 18.71
CA GLU A 88 5.60 -0.54 17.44
C GLU A 88 5.66 0.63 16.45
N GLN A 89 5.37 1.86 16.87
CA GLN A 89 5.51 3.05 16.00
C GLN A 89 6.96 3.32 15.58
N LYS A 90 7.92 3.20 16.50
CA LYS A 90 9.35 3.35 16.15
C LYS A 90 9.80 2.30 15.16
N LEU A 91 9.33 1.06 15.31
CA LEU A 91 9.64 -0.03 14.38
C LEU A 91 9.04 0.24 13.00
N GLU A 92 7.78 0.65 12.93
CA GLU A 92 7.13 1.04 11.68
C GLU A 92 7.87 2.18 10.99
N GLN A 93 8.26 3.21 11.74
CA GLN A 93 9.00 4.33 11.20
C GLN A 93 10.42 3.94 10.74
N ALA A 94 11.12 3.10 11.48
CA ALA A 94 12.42 2.56 11.08
C ALA A 94 12.30 1.68 9.82
N ASN A 95 11.25 0.88 9.71
CA ASN A 95 10.96 0.08 8.52
C ASN A 95 10.70 0.99 7.31
N LEU A 96 9.90 2.04 7.45
CA LEU A 96 9.68 3.02 6.39
C LEU A 96 10.98 3.73 5.98
N GLU A 97 11.87 4.04 6.93
CA GLU A 97 13.19 4.60 6.63
C GLU A 97 14.10 3.60 5.91
N LEU A 98 14.07 2.32 6.30
CA LEU A 98 14.80 1.26 5.60
C LEU A 98 14.24 1.01 4.20
N GLU A 99 12.92 1.04 4.02
CA GLU A 99 12.27 0.95 2.72
C GLU A 99 12.66 2.12 1.81
N LYS A 100 12.74 3.35 2.36
CA LYS A 100 13.28 4.51 1.63
C LYS A 100 14.72 4.28 1.17
N LEU A 101 15.53 3.54 1.95
CA LEU A 101 16.90 3.17 1.59
C LEU A 101 16.99 1.92 0.70
N SER A 102 15.92 1.14 0.62
CA SER A 102 15.83 -0.06 -0.22
C SER A 102 15.63 0.32 -1.69
N PHE A 103 16.20 -0.48 -2.58
CA PHE A 103 15.99 -0.39 -4.03
C PHE A 103 14.98 -1.42 -4.56
N SER A 104 14.47 -2.28 -3.69
CA SER A 104 13.50 -3.32 -4.04
C SER A 104 12.15 -3.03 -3.40
N ASP A 105 11.09 -3.43 -4.08
CA ASP A 105 9.72 -3.44 -3.57
C ASP A 105 9.55 -4.55 -2.52
N GLY A 106 8.96 -4.21 -1.37
CA GLY A 106 8.84 -5.14 -0.23
C GLY A 106 7.97 -6.37 -0.52
N LEU A 107 6.97 -6.26 -1.39
CA LEU A 107 6.07 -7.36 -1.73
C LEU A 107 6.61 -8.21 -2.89
N THR A 108 6.93 -7.54 -4.00
CA THR A 108 7.21 -8.20 -5.28
C THR A 108 8.68 -8.48 -5.53
N GLN A 109 9.58 -7.89 -4.73
CA GLN A 109 11.04 -8.03 -4.79
C GLN A 109 11.71 -7.55 -6.10
N VAL A 110 10.94 -7.05 -7.08
CA VAL A 110 11.48 -6.29 -8.21
C VAL A 110 11.96 -4.92 -7.73
N ALA A 111 12.58 -4.13 -8.62
CA ALA A 111 12.98 -2.77 -8.26
C ALA A 111 11.76 -1.95 -7.79
N ASN A 112 11.96 -1.01 -6.88
CA ASN A 112 10.91 -0.05 -6.53
C ASN A 112 10.97 1.17 -7.44
N ARG A 113 9.95 2.04 -7.36
CA ARG A 113 9.90 3.30 -8.12
C ARG A 113 11.15 4.15 -7.96
N ARG A 114 11.72 4.27 -6.75
CA ARG A 114 12.94 5.04 -6.52
C ARG A 114 14.11 4.50 -7.34
N ARG A 115 14.29 3.18 -7.35
CA ARG A 115 15.33 2.52 -8.15
C ARG A 115 15.10 2.75 -9.64
N PHE A 116 13.85 2.68 -10.10
CA PHE A 116 13.50 3.00 -11.48
C PHE A 116 13.88 4.43 -11.84
N ASP A 117 13.47 5.42 -11.05
CA ASP A 117 13.71 6.83 -11.33
C ASP A 117 15.22 7.13 -11.38
N GLU A 118 16.01 6.61 -10.43
CA GLU A 118 17.48 6.77 -10.41
C GLU A 118 18.16 6.12 -11.62
N GLN A 119 17.72 4.91 -11.99
CA GLN A 119 18.26 4.18 -13.12
C GLN A 119 17.87 4.85 -14.44
N LEU A 120 16.63 5.30 -14.56
CA LEU A 120 16.15 6.02 -15.74
C LEU A 120 16.93 7.31 -15.92
N HIS A 121 17.09 8.11 -14.87
CA HIS A 121 17.89 9.33 -14.91
C HIS A 121 19.32 9.04 -15.40
N THR A 122 19.98 8.03 -14.82
CA THR A 122 21.35 7.64 -15.21
C THR A 122 21.42 7.21 -16.68
N LEU A 123 20.50 6.34 -17.11
CA LEU A 123 20.48 5.84 -18.48
C LEU A 123 20.09 6.90 -19.49
N TRP A 124 19.20 7.83 -19.15
CA TRP A 124 18.76 8.90 -20.03
C TRP A 124 19.94 9.73 -20.54
N TYR A 125 20.75 10.28 -19.62
CA TYR A 125 21.92 11.08 -20.00
C TYR A 125 23.02 10.25 -20.67
N HIS A 126 23.15 8.97 -20.33
CA HIS A 126 24.01 8.06 -21.09
C HIS A 126 23.55 7.95 -22.56
N HIS A 127 22.26 7.76 -22.81
CA HIS A 127 21.72 7.62 -24.16
C HIS A 127 21.72 8.93 -24.94
N ILE A 128 21.61 10.09 -24.28
CA ILE A 128 21.88 11.41 -24.90
C ILE A 128 23.29 11.43 -25.49
N ARG A 129 24.29 10.98 -24.73
CA ARG A 129 25.69 11.02 -25.15
C ARG A 129 25.99 10.03 -26.26
N GLU A 130 25.47 8.81 -26.15
CA GLU A 130 25.73 7.75 -27.14
C GLU A 130 24.85 7.85 -28.39
N ASN A 131 23.82 8.71 -28.38
CA ASN A 131 22.83 8.85 -29.45
C ASN A 131 22.16 7.50 -29.79
N LEU A 132 21.70 6.80 -28.74
CA LEU A 132 21.09 5.48 -28.83
C LEU A 132 19.64 5.49 -28.30
N PRO A 133 18.77 4.60 -28.81
CA PRO A 133 17.38 4.57 -28.38
C PRO A 133 17.23 3.99 -26.97
N LEU A 134 16.38 4.62 -26.17
CA LEU A 134 15.94 4.16 -24.87
C LEU A 134 14.43 3.93 -24.92
N SER A 135 13.99 2.73 -24.56
CA SER A 135 12.56 2.42 -24.50
C SER A 135 12.07 2.34 -23.06
N ILE A 136 10.88 2.89 -22.82
CA ILE A 136 10.18 2.87 -21.55
C ILE A 136 8.82 2.24 -21.77
N MET A 137 8.42 1.34 -20.88
CA MET A 137 7.06 0.83 -20.84
C MET A 137 6.45 1.06 -19.46
N LEU A 138 5.22 1.57 -19.42
CA LEU A 138 4.37 1.50 -18.24
C LEU A 138 3.32 0.42 -18.46
N CYS A 139 3.10 -0.40 -17.45
CA CYS A 139 2.25 -1.57 -17.50
C CYS A 139 1.33 -1.54 -16.28
N ASP A 140 0.05 -1.78 -16.49
CA ASP A 140 -0.96 -1.81 -15.45
C ASP A 140 -1.74 -3.11 -15.52
N ILE A 141 -2.04 -3.71 -14.36
CA ILE A 141 -2.87 -4.91 -14.30
C ILE A 141 -4.34 -4.49 -14.44
N ASP A 142 -4.98 -4.97 -15.49
CA ASP A 142 -6.34 -4.55 -15.83
C ASP A 142 -7.33 -4.97 -14.75
N PHE A 143 -8.18 -4.02 -14.34
CA PHE A 143 -9.26 -4.23 -13.36
C PHE A 143 -8.78 -4.79 -12.01
N PHE A 144 -7.54 -4.49 -11.61
CA PHE A 144 -6.96 -5.06 -10.38
C PHE A 144 -7.73 -4.68 -9.10
N LYS A 145 -8.38 -3.51 -9.07
CA LYS A 145 -9.32 -3.18 -8.00
C LYS A 145 -10.50 -4.17 -7.95
N ASP A 146 -11.15 -4.45 -9.07
CA ASP A 146 -12.24 -5.42 -9.15
C ASP A 146 -11.76 -6.84 -8.82
N TYR A 147 -10.50 -7.18 -9.16
CA TYR A 147 -9.86 -8.41 -8.72
C TYR A 147 -9.79 -8.48 -7.18
N ASN A 148 -9.28 -7.43 -6.53
CA ASN A 148 -9.22 -7.36 -5.07
C ASN A 148 -10.61 -7.41 -4.42
N ASP A 149 -11.59 -6.73 -5.00
CA ASP A 149 -12.96 -6.73 -4.50
C ASP A 149 -13.60 -8.13 -4.61
N CYS A 150 -13.25 -8.91 -5.64
CA CYS A 150 -13.75 -10.27 -5.84
C CYS A 150 -13.04 -11.32 -4.97
N TYR A 151 -11.72 -11.24 -4.86
CA TYR A 151 -10.88 -12.32 -4.29
C TYR A 151 -10.25 -11.97 -2.95
N GLY A 152 -10.27 -10.70 -2.55
CA GLY A 152 -9.60 -10.19 -1.35
C GLY A 152 -8.16 -9.74 -1.61
N HIS A 153 -7.67 -8.81 -0.80
CA HIS A 153 -6.33 -8.22 -0.93
C HIS A 153 -5.20 -9.25 -0.84
N GLN A 154 -5.36 -10.32 -0.05
CA GLN A 154 -4.34 -11.36 0.06
C GLN A 154 -4.11 -12.08 -1.28
N GLN A 155 -5.19 -12.39 -2.01
CA GLN A 155 -5.12 -12.98 -3.35
C GLN A 155 -4.60 -11.97 -4.38
N GLY A 156 -4.89 -10.68 -4.18
CA GLY A 156 -4.26 -9.59 -4.94
C GLY A 156 -2.76 -9.57 -4.79
N ASP A 157 -2.26 -9.61 -3.55
CA ASP A 157 -0.83 -9.63 -3.26
C ASP A 157 -0.14 -10.85 -3.90
N GLU A 158 -0.75 -12.03 -3.82
CA GLU A 158 -0.26 -13.22 -4.51
C GLU A 158 -0.24 -13.04 -6.04
N ALA A 159 -1.25 -12.38 -6.62
CA ALA A 159 -1.28 -12.08 -8.04
C ALA A 159 -0.15 -11.12 -8.43
N LEU A 160 0.09 -10.06 -7.65
CA LEU A 160 1.20 -9.11 -7.88
C LEU A 160 2.56 -9.81 -7.84
N ILE A 161 2.77 -10.71 -6.88
CA ILE A 161 4.00 -11.51 -6.78
C ILE A 161 4.20 -12.36 -8.04
N LYS A 162 3.14 -13.05 -8.49
CA LYS A 162 3.21 -13.90 -9.70
C LYS A 162 3.46 -13.09 -10.97
N VAL A 163 2.79 -11.95 -11.11
CA VAL A 163 2.96 -11.01 -12.23
C VAL A 163 4.38 -10.45 -12.26
N ALA A 164 4.90 -10.00 -11.11
CA ALA A 164 6.27 -9.51 -11.00
C ALA A 164 7.31 -10.58 -11.39
N ALA A 165 7.11 -11.82 -10.96
CA ALA A 165 7.97 -12.94 -11.34
C ALA A 165 7.92 -13.22 -12.86
N VAL A 166 6.74 -13.08 -13.50
CA VAL A 166 6.62 -13.14 -14.95
C VAL A 166 7.43 -12.03 -15.61
N PHE A 167 7.26 -10.79 -15.17
CA PHE A 167 7.95 -9.65 -15.76
C PHE A 167 9.47 -9.77 -15.64
N GLN A 168 9.96 -10.21 -14.47
CA GLN A 168 11.38 -10.43 -14.23
C GLN A 168 11.99 -11.50 -15.15
N ARG A 169 11.22 -12.52 -15.55
CA ARG A 169 11.66 -13.51 -16.56
C ARG A 169 11.66 -12.94 -17.98
N VAL A 170 10.73 -12.03 -18.30
CA VAL A 170 10.62 -11.43 -19.63
C VAL A 170 11.77 -10.45 -19.91
N VAL A 171 12.22 -9.71 -18.88
CA VAL A 171 13.45 -8.90 -18.94
C VAL A 171 14.69 -9.77 -18.75
N SER A 172 15.19 -10.31 -19.85
CA SER A 172 16.27 -11.32 -19.84
C SER A 172 17.68 -10.73 -19.89
N ARG A 173 17.83 -9.43 -20.20
CA ARG A 173 19.14 -8.77 -20.24
C ARG A 173 19.44 -8.13 -18.90
N SER A 174 20.69 -8.18 -18.47
CA SER A 174 21.15 -7.52 -17.23
C SER A 174 21.00 -5.99 -17.25
N SER A 175 20.87 -5.40 -18.45
CA SER A 175 20.64 -3.97 -18.64
C SER A 175 19.17 -3.57 -18.49
N ASP A 176 18.25 -4.52 -18.68
CA ASP A 176 16.82 -4.26 -18.62
C ASP A 176 16.41 -4.15 -17.16
N CYS A 177 15.46 -3.27 -16.88
CA CYS A 177 14.92 -3.08 -15.54
C CYS A 177 13.41 -3.29 -15.57
N VAL A 178 12.89 -3.97 -14.55
CA VAL A 178 11.48 -3.94 -14.19
C VAL A 178 11.36 -3.46 -12.76
N ALA A 179 10.43 -2.55 -12.52
CA ALA A 179 10.13 -2.02 -11.21
C ALA A 179 8.62 -2.00 -10.96
N ARG A 180 8.21 -2.12 -9.69
CA ARG A 180 6.85 -1.77 -9.27
C ARG A 180 6.80 -0.25 -9.09
N TYR A 181 6.00 0.40 -9.92
CA TYR A 181 5.92 1.86 -9.99
C TYR A 181 4.95 2.42 -8.94
N GLY A 182 3.88 1.70 -8.64
CA GLY A 182 2.95 2.00 -7.55
C GLY A 182 1.68 1.15 -7.66
N GLY A 183 1.10 0.70 -6.54
CA GLY A 183 -0.11 -0.12 -6.58
C GLY A 183 0.05 -1.36 -7.46
N GLU A 184 -0.74 -1.46 -8.52
CA GLU A 184 -0.73 -2.48 -9.57
C GLU A 184 0.12 -2.13 -10.80
N GLU A 185 0.77 -0.97 -10.81
CA GLU A 185 1.55 -0.46 -11.94
C GLU A 185 3.01 -0.92 -11.85
N PHE A 186 3.54 -1.33 -13.01
CA PHE A 186 4.92 -1.72 -13.22
C PHE A 186 5.53 -0.88 -14.34
N ALA A 187 6.82 -0.61 -14.23
CA ALA A 187 7.57 0.16 -15.20
C ALA A 187 8.81 -0.61 -15.68
N PHE A 188 9.13 -0.47 -16.96
CA PHE A 188 10.27 -1.11 -17.58
C PHE A 188 11.19 -0.08 -18.21
N ILE A 189 12.49 -0.32 -18.10
CA ILE A 189 13.53 0.43 -18.84
C ILE A 189 14.26 -0.58 -19.71
N LEU A 190 14.29 -0.33 -21.02
CA LEU A 190 14.93 -1.17 -22.02
C LEU A 190 16.00 -0.36 -22.77
N PRO A 191 17.26 -0.37 -22.29
CA PRO A 191 18.38 0.31 -22.94
C PRO A 191 18.62 -0.19 -24.37
N ASN A 192 19.11 0.68 -25.23
CA ASN A 192 19.52 0.36 -26.61
C ASN A 192 18.46 -0.45 -27.37
N THR A 193 17.18 -0.12 -27.15
CA THR A 193 16.05 -0.89 -27.66
C THR A 193 15.15 0.03 -28.47
N THR A 194 14.89 -0.35 -29.72
CA THR A 194 13.98 0.34 -30.64
C THR A 194 12.52 -0.03 -30.33
N THR A 195 11.57 0.68 -30.94
CA THR A 195 10.14 0.39 -30.84
C THR A 195 9.81 -1.07 -31.18
N GLU A 196 10.39 -1.60 -32.25
CA GLU A 196 10.21 -3.00 -32.65
C GLU A 196 10.73 -3.99 -31.62
N GLY A 197 11.87 -3.68 -31.00
CA GLY A 197 12.45 -4.50 -29.93
C GLY A 197 11.59 -4.47 -28.67
N ALA A 198 11.15 -3.28 -28.26
CA ALA A 198 10.29 -3.11 -27.10
C ALA A 198 8.91 -3.75 -27.30
N LEU A 199 8.35 -3.71 -28.52
CA LEU A 199 7.12 -4.43 -28.86
C LEU A 199 7.26 -5.94 -28.69
N LYS A 200 8.39 -6.53 -29.07
CA LYS A 200 8.64 -7.95 -28.82
C LYS A 200 8.68 -8.27 -27.31
N VAL A 201 9.22 -7.36 -26.50
CA VAL A 201 9.17 -7.50 -25.04
C VAL A 201 7.71 -7.45 -24.56
N ALA A 202 6.95 -6.46 -25.00
CA ALA A 202 5.53 -6.30 -24.65
C ALA A 202 4.67 -7.52 -25.07
N GLN A 203 4.90 -8.06 -26.27
CA GLN A 203 4.23 -9.28 -26.74
C GLN A 203 4.53 -10.48 -25.84
N ARG A 204 5.79 -10.64 -25.41
CA ARG A 204 6.15 -11.70 -24.44
C ARG A 204 5.51 -11.46 -23.09
N VAL A 205 5.38 -10.21 -22.64
CA VAL A 205 4.64 -9.87 -21.42
C VAL A 205 3.19 -10.38 -21.52
N HIS A 206 2.46 -9.97 -22.57
CA HIS A 206 1.07 -10.41 -22.78
C HIS A 206 0.95 -11.93 -22.83
N GLN A 207 1.81 -12.58 -23.62
CA GLN A 207 1.81 -14.04 -23.73
C GLN A 207 2.03 -14.72 -22.38
N GLN A 208 3.04 -14.30 -21.62
CA GLN A 208 3.37 -14.93 -20.34
C GLN A 208 2.33 -14.65 -19.25
N ILE A 209 1.68 -13.48 -19.28
CA ILE A 209 0.55 -13.17 -18.38
C ILE A 209 -0.65 -14.04 -18.73
N HIS A 210 -0.97 -14.21 -20.01
CA HIS A 210 -2.04 -15.11 -20.44
C HIS A 210 -1.75 -16.58 -20.05
N GLU A 211 -0.49 -17.03 -20.21
CA GLU A 211 -0.03 -18.37 -19.79
C GLU A 211 -0.04 -18.57 -18.27
N LEU A 212 0.11 -17.49 -17.48
CA LEU A 212 0.01 -17.55 -16.02
C LEU A 212 -1.38 -18.03 -15.56
N GLY A 213 -2.42 -17.79 -16.37
CA GLY A 213 -3.74 -18.41 -16.21
C GLY A 213 -4.46 -18.05 -14.91
N VAL A 214 -4.15 -16.90 -14.30
CA VAL A 214 -4.83 -16.43 -13.09
C VAL A 214 -6.23 -15.96 -13.46
N GLU A 215 -7.24 -16.63 -12.91
CA GLU A 215 -8.66 -16.32 -13.14
C GLU A 215 -9.02 -14.91 -12.64
N HIS A 216 -9.77 -14.14 -13.43
CA HIS A 216 -10.25 -12.81 -13.05
C HIS A 216 -11.74 -12.65 -13.40
N ARG A 217 -12.63 -13.12 -12.53
CA ARG A 217 -14.09 -13.03 -12.75
C ARG A 217 -14.67 -11.62 -12.72
N GLY A 218 -14.00 -10.71 -12.03
CA GLY A 218 -14.39 -9.28 -11.96
C GLY A 218 -14.02 -8.47 -13.20
N SER A 219 -13.30 -9.03 -14.18
CA SER A 219 -12.88 -8.29 -15.36
C SER A 219 -13.94 -8.32 -16.46
N ASN A 220 -14.15 -7.17 -17.10
CA ASN A 220 -14.97 -7.05 -18.29
C ASN A 220 -14.18 -7.28 -19.60
N THR A 221 -12.86 -7.46 -19.52
CA THR A 221 -11.99 -7.66 -20.68
C THR A 221 -11.68 -9.13 -20.94
N SER A 222 -11.50 -9.94 -19.90
CA SER A 222 -11.09 -11.35 -20.00
C SER A 222 -11.51 -12.14 -18.76
N ASP A 223 -11.62 -13.46 -18.86
CA ASP A 223 -11.83 -14.36 -17.72
C ASP A 223 -10.55 -14.59 -16.89
N ARG A 224 -9.44 -13.97 -17.31
CA ARG A 224 -8.11 -14.03 -16.70
C ARG A 224 -7.53 -12.64 -16.48
N LEU A 225 -6.52 -12.55 -15.62
CA LEU A 225 -5.70 -11.34 -15.48
C LEU A 225 -5.06 -10.99 -16.83
N THR A 226 -5.22 -9.74 -17.23
CA THR A 226 -4.58 -9.13 -18.39
C THR A 226 -3.83 -7.87 -17.97
N VAL A 227 -3.03 -7.32 -18.86
CA VAL A 227 -2.31 -6.08 -18.61
C VAL A 227 -2.49 -5.10 -19.76
N SER A 228 -2.53 -3.82 -19.46
CA SER A 228 -2.43 -2.76 -20.46
C SER A 228 -1.03 -2.17 -20.42
N ILE A 229 -0.46 -1.87 -21.59
CA ILE A 229 0.92 -1.37 -21.72
C ILE A 229 0.94 -0.09 -22.55
N GLY A 230 1.53 0.96 -22.01
CA GLY A 230 1.97 2.13 -22.75
C GLY A 230 3.46 2.04 -23.04
N LEU A 231 3.85 2.20 -24.30
CA LEU A 231 5.23 2.04 -24.75
C LEU A 231 5.70 3.32 -25.45
N VAL A 232 6.92 3.77 -25.14
CA VAL A 232 7.62 4.77 -25.93
C VAL A 232 9.05 4.31 -26.19
N SER A 233 9.55 4.63 -27.38
CA SER A 233 10.96 4.50 -27.72
C SER A 233 11.43 5.85 -28.23
N HIS A 234 12.46 6.39 -27.60
CA HIS A 234 12.97 7.72 -27.91
C HIS A 234 14.49 7.68 -27.99
N VAL A 235 15.08 8.53 -28.83
CA VAL A 235 16.52 8.82 -28.76
C VAL A 235 16.65 10.14 -28.00
N PRO A 236 17.00 10.12 -26.70
CA PRO A 236 17.03 11.32 -25.88
C PRO A 236 17.96 12.40 -26.46
N CYS A 237 17.49 13.65 -26.50
CA CYS A 237 18.26 14.81 -26.96
C CYS A 237 18.67 15.72 -25.80
N HIS A 238 19.65 16.60 -26.06
CA HIS A 238 20.01 17.67 -25.11
C HIS A 238 18.80 18.61 -24.90
N GLY A 239 18.35 18.74 -23.66
CA GLY A 239 17.17 19.53 -23.28
C GLY A 239 15.95 18.68 -22.92
N ASP A 240 15.94 17.40 -23.29
CA ASP A 240 14.90 16.46 -22.85
C ASP A 240 15.14 16.03 -21.40
N ALA A 241 14.06 15.90 -20.64
CA ALA A 241 14.09 15.41 -19.26
C ALA A 241 13.57 13.96 -19.19
N PRO A 242 14.11 13.10 -18.30
CA PRO A 242 13.65 11.72 -18.15
C PRO A 242 12.14 11.58 -17.92
N GLU A 243 11.54 12.53 -17.20
CA GLU A 243 10.11 12.59 -16.88
C GLU A 243 9.25 12.69 -18.14
N MET A 244 9.77 13.29 -19.22
CA MET A 244 9.09 13.35 -20.52
C MET A 244 8.85 11.95 -21.08
N GLY A 245 9.83 11.05 -21.01
CA GLY A 245 9.69 9.69 -21.48
C GLY A 245 8.64 8.90 -20.68
N VAL A 246 8.59 9.12 -19.37
CA VAL A 246 7.55 8.52 -18.51
C VAL A 246 6.17 9.07 -18.89
N ALA A 247 6.03 10.38 -19.09
CA ALA A 247 4.76 11.00 -19.48
C ALA A 247 4.24 10.53 -20.85
N MET A 248 5.14 10.29 -21.81
CA MET A 248 4.79 9.70 -23.10
C MET A 248 4.28 8.26 -22.95
N ALA A 249 4.96 7.44 -22.15
CA ALA A 249 4.52 6.08 -21.85
C ALA A 249 3.17 6.06 -21.12
N ASP A 250 2.96 6.97 -20.17
CA ASP A 250 1.69 7.12 -19.44
C ASP A 250 0.53 7.49 -20.37
N THR A 251 0.75 8.44 -21.27
CA THR A 251 -0.25 8.82 -22.30
C THR A 251 -0.62 7.62 -23.17
N ALA A 252 0.37 6.81 -23.57
CA ALA A 252 0.11 5.59 -24.33
C ALA A 252 -0.62 4.53 -23.49
N LEU A 253 -0.31 4.39 -22.21
CA LEU A 253 -0.97 3.44 -21.30
C LEU A 253 -2.44 3.82 -21.11
N TYR A 254 -2.72 5.10 -20.93
CA TYR A 254 -4.08 5.63 -20.87
C TYR A 254 -4.86 5.26 -22.14
N GLN A 255 -4.26 5.41 -23.32
CA GLN A 255 -4.89 5.02 -24.58
C GLN A 255 -5.11 3.50 -24.66
N ALA A 256 -4.16 2.67 -24.23
CA ALA A 256 -4.34 1.21 -24.18
C ALA A 256 -5.55 0.82 -23.31
N LYS A 257 -5.70 1.46 -22.15
CA LYS A 257 -6.86 1.25 -21.27
C LYS A 257 -8.17 1.72 -21.92
N ALA A 258 -8.15 2.86 -22.60
CA ALA A 258 -9.32 3.43 -23.28
C ALA A 258 -9.77 2.60 -24.49
N ASP A 259 -8.81 2.02 -25.22
CA ASP A 259 -9.07 1.24 -26.43
C ASP A 259 -9.58 -0.18 -26.16
N GLY A 260 -9.77 -0.54 -24.88
CA GLY A 260 -10.37 -1.80 -24.47
C GLY A 260 -9.47 -2.71 -23.64
N ARG A 261 -8.30 -2.21 -23.18
CA ARG A 261 -7.34 -2.95 -22.35
C ARG A 261 -6.72 -4.17 -23.06
N ASP A 262 -5.96 -4.99 -22.33
CA ASP A 262 -5.26 -6.19 -22.81
C ASP A 262 -4.48 -5.94 -24.11
N ARG A 263 -3.72 -4.85 -24.14
CA ARG A 263 -3.01 -4.40 -25.34
C ARG A 263 -1.83 -3.51 -25.02
N THR A 264 -1.04 -3.29 -26.06
CA THR A 264 0.04 -2.30 -26.06
C THR A 264 -0.31 -1.17 -27.01
N ASN A 265 -0.32 0.06 -26.50
CA ASN A 265 -0.31 1.26 -27.34
C ASN A 265 1.08 1.88 -27.32
N ILE A 266 1.45 2.50 -28.44
CA ILE A 266 2.76 3.11 -28.64
C ILE A 266 2.55 4.61 -28.72
N HIS A 267 3.30 5.37 -27.92
CA HIS A 267 3.34 6.81 -28.06
C HIS A 267 4.03 7.17 -29.39
N PRO A 268 3.44 8.03 -30.23
CA PRO A 268 4.10 8.52 -31.43
C PRO A 268 5.18 9.53 -31.03
N SER A 269 6.37 9.05 -30.67
CA SER A 269 7.57 9.88 -30.57
C SER A 269 8.18 10.02 -31.97
N SER A 270 8.33 11.26 -32.44
CA SER A 270 9.12 11.54 -33.64
C SER A 270 10.60 11.28 -33.31
N CYS A 271 11.24 10.36 -34.02
CA CYS A 271 12.68 10.20 -34.02
C CYS A 271 13.40 11.47 -34.49
#